data_AF-A0A7C1IU09-F1
#
_entry.id   AF-A0A7C1IU09-F1
#
_cell.length_a   1.000
_cell.length_b   1.000
_cell.length_c   1.000
_cell.angle_alpha   90.00
_cell.angle_beta   90.00
_cell.angle_gamma   90.00
#
_symmetry.space_group_name_H-M   'P 1'
#
loop_
_entity.id
_entity.type
_entity.pdbx_description
1 polymer ?
#
loop_
_entity_poly.entity_id
_entity_poly.type
_entity_poly.pdbx_seq_one_letter_code
_entity_poly.pdbx_strand_id
1 'polypeptide(L)'
;MSTYIFKTRWGWFGLAGSAEGLQCACLPMADKQAVLGYLQAEDAGGTLPEKTLSTCQGLICDYFEGKQVDFSRMPIDWGGFTPFQRDVLRALQMISYGKTISYADLAELAGR
;
A
#
# COMPACT_ATOMS: atom_id res chain seq x y z
N MET A 1 -8.53 11.03 12.08
CA MET A 1 -8.04 10.26 10.93
C MET A 1 -6.99 11.09 10.22
N SER A 2 -5.75 10.60 10.19
CA SER A 2 -4.65 11.29 9.51
C SER A 2 -4.46 10.65 8.15
N THR A 3 -5.06 11.25 7.11
CA THR A 3 -4.85 10.85 5.72
C THR A 3 -3.72 11.67 5.13
N TYR A 4 -2.88 11.04 4.33
CA TYR A 4 -1.72 11.68 3.72
C TYR A 4 -1.84 11.61 2.22
N ILE A 5 -1.81 12.78 1.58
CA ILE A 5 -2.01 12.92 0.14
C ILE A 5 -0.86 13.71 -0.44
N PHE A 6 -0.23 13.16 -1.47
CA PHE A 6 0.90 13.78 -2.16
C PHE A 6 0.80 13.56 -3.66
N LYS A 7 1.58 14.33 -4.42
CA LYS A 7 1.58 14.27 -5.88
C LYS A 7 2.70 13.34 -6.35
N THR A 8 2.36 12.44 -7.27
CA THR A 8 3.29 11.62 -8.05
C THR A 8 3.25 12.08 -9.51
N ARG A 9 4.14 11.53 -10.34
CA ARG A 9 4.12 11.77 -11.79
C ARG A 9 2.81 11.38 -12.47
N TRP A 10 2.07 10.41 -11.91
CA TRP A 10 0.86 9.85 -12.51
C TRP A 10 -0.43 10.44 -11.91
N GLY A 11 -0.34 11.31 -10.88
CA GLY A 11 -1.50 11.90 -10.21
C GLY A 11 -1.33 12.01 -8.69
N TRP A 12 -2.43 12.26 -7.98
CA TRP A 12 -2.48 12.33 -6.52
C TRP A 12 -2.58 10.94 -5.91
N PHE A 13 -1.64 10.60 -5.05
CA PHE A 13 -1.60 9.34 -4.32
C PHE A 13 -2.03 9.58 -2.87
N GLY A 14 -2.71 8.62 -2.28
CA GLY A 14 -3.19 8.68 -0.90
C GLY A 14 -2.73 7.49 -0.06
N LEU A 15 -2.38 7.76 1.19
CA LEU A 15 -1.99 6.78 2.21
C LEU A 15 -2.78 7.04 3.49
N ALA A 16 -3.16 5.95 4.15
CA ALA A 16 -3.60 6.00 5.54
C ALA A 16 -3.17 4.73 6.29
N GLY A 17 -3.10 4.86 7.61
CA GLY A 17 -2.67 3.77 8.48
C GLY A 17 -2.62 4.18 9.94
N SER A 18 -2.16 3.23 10.74
CA SER A 18 -2.09 3.35 12.19
C SER A 18 -0.65 3.53 12.66
N ALA A 19 -0.44 3.56 13.97
CA ALA A 19 0.88 3.54 14.56
C ALA A 19 1.65 2.25 14.24
N GLU A 20 0.96 1.16 13.92
CA GLU A 20 1.54 -0.16 13.62
C GLU A 20 2.02 -0.26 12.16
N GLY A 21 1.39 0.45 11.23
CA GLY A 21 1.76 0.41 9.83
C GLY A 21 0.69 0.93 8.87
N LEU A 22 0.96 0.71 7.58
CA LEU A 22 0.04 1.03 6.48
C LEU A 22 -1.18 0.13 6.54
N GLN A 23 -2.37 0.72 6.45
CA GLN A 23 -3.64 -0.02 6.37
C GLN A 23 -4.21 0.06 4.95
N CYS A 24 -4.20 1.25 4.36
CA CYS A 24 -4.71 1.46 3.02
C CYS A 24 -3.86 2.44 2.22
N ALA A 25 -3.86 2.23 0.91
CA ALA A 25 -3.24 3.07 -0.08
C ALA A 25 -4.17 3.13 -1.30
N CYS A 26 -4.10 4.21 -2.06
CA CYS A 26 -4.83 4.32 -3.33
C CYS A 26 -3.87 4.70 -4.45
N LEU A 27 -4.15 4.16 -5.64
CA LEU A 27 -3.39 4.51 -6.84
C LEU A 27 -3.55 6.00 -7.19
N PRO A 28 -2.62 6.57 -7.98
CA PRO A 28 -2.71 7.95 -8.41
C PRO A 28 -4.05 8.27 -9.08
N MET A 29 -4.76 9.28 -8.56
CA MET A 29 -6.00 9.81 -9.13
C MET A 29 -5.81 11.23 -9.66
N ALA A 30 -6.70 11.70 -10.52
CA ALA A 30 -6.63 13.05 -11.10
C ALA A 30 -6.77 14.17 -10.05
N ASP A 31 -7.58 13.93 -9.02
CA ASP A 31 -8.00 14.96 -8.06
C ASP A 31 -7.74 14.54 -6.61
N LYS A 32 -7.29 15.51 -5.78
CA LYS A 32 -7.15 15.30 -4.32
C LYS A 32 -8.45 14.89 -3.66
N GLN A 33 -9.58 15.42 -4.13
CA GLN A 33 -10.88 15.16 -3.52
C GLN A 33 -11.32 13.70 -3.72
N ALA A 34 -10.98 13.12 -4.88
CA ALA A 34 -11.24 11.71 -5.15
C ALA A 34 -10.42 10.80 -4.22
N VAL A 35 -9.14 11.15 -4.00
CA VAL A 35 -8.27 10.46 -3.05
C VAL A 35 -8.83 10.56 -1.62
N LEU A 36 -9.25 11.75 -1.19
CA LEU A 36 -9.87 11.93 0.13
C LEU A 36 -11.11 11.06 0.31
N GLY A 37 -12.01 11.06 -0.69
CA GLY A 37 -13.23 10.24 -0.65
C GLY A 37 -12.92 8.74 -0.57
N TYR A 38 -11.91 8.27 -1.31
CA TYR A 38 -11.46 6.88 -1.25
C TYR A 38 -10.94 6.52 0.15
N LEU A 39 -10.03 7.33 0.71
CA LEU A 39 -9.44 7.05 2.02
C LEU A 39 -10.46 7.16 3.17
N GLN A 40 -11.48 8.00 3.03
CA GLN A 40 -12.59 8.11 3.99
C GLN A 40 -13.49 6.87 3.96
N ALA A 41 -13.70 6.25 2.81
CA ALA A 41 -14.52 5.04 2.68
C ALA A 41 -13.85 3.80 3.30
N GLU A 42 -12.52 3.75 3.30
CA GLU A 42 -11.73 2.65 3.89
C GLU A 42 -11.65 2.70 5.43
N ASP A 43 -12.27 3.70 6.09
CA ASP A 43 -12.34 3.86 7.55
C ASP A 43 -11.00 3.67 8.27
N ALA A 44 -9.91 4.16 7.66
CA ALA A 44 -8.57 3.98 8.20
C ALA A 44 -8.39 4.80 9.49
N GLY A 45 -8.31 4.10 10.62
CA GLY A 45 -8.16 4.66 11.94
C GLY A 45 -6.69 4.77 12.35
N GLY A 46 -6.17 5.99 12.47
CA GLY A 46 -4.90 6.24 13.15
C GLY A 46 -4.03 7.33 12.52
N THR A 47 -2.78 7.34 12.96
CA THR A 47 -1.72 8.24 12.50
C THR A 47 -0.47 7.41 12.23
N LEU A 48 -0.05 7.38 10.97
CA LEU A 48 1.23 6.79 10.58
C LEU A 48 2.40 7.56 11.18
N PRO A 49 3.46 6.86 11.66
CA PRO A 49 4.69 7.51 12.07
C PRO A 49 5.33 8.28 10.92
N GLU A 50 5.82 9.49 11.18
CA GLU A 50 6.41 10.39 10.18
C GLU A 50 7.56 9.74 9.39
N LYS A 51 8.38 8.92 10.07
CA LYS A 51 9.46 8.16 9.44
C LYS A 51 8.94 7.13 8.42
N THR A 52 7.88 6.40 8.77
CA THR A 52 7.25 5.43 7.87
C THR A 52 6.61 6.15 6.68
N LEU A 53 5.91 7.26 6.95
CA LEU A 53 5.27 8.08 5.93
C LEU A 53 6.29 8.61 4.91
N SER A 54 7.33 9.28 5.37
CA SER A 54 8.37 9.87 4.52
C SER A 54 9.10 8.81 3.68
N THR A 55 9.42 7.66 4.30
CA THR A 55 10.01 6.52 3.58
C THR A 55 9.06 6.00 2.50
N CYS A 56 7.79 5.79 2.85
CA CYS A 56 6.78 5.28 1.91
C CYS A 56 6.58 6.23 0.73
N GLN A 57 6.40 7.53 1.02
CA GLN A 57 6.22 8.58 0.02
C GLN A 57 7.41 8.61 -0.96
N GLY A 58 8.65 8.54 -0.46
CA GLY A 58 9.84 8.48 -1.29
C GLY A 58 9.85 7.28 -2.24
N LEU A 59 9.61 6.07 -1.71
CA LEU A 59 9.56 4.85 -2.51
C LEU A 59 8.45 4.87 -3.57
N ILE A 60 7.27 5.40 -3.22
CA ILE A 60 6.15 5.53 -4.16
C ILE A 60 6.50 6.51 -5.29
N CYS A 61 7.05 7.68 -4.95
CA CYS A 61 7.46 8.65 -5.97
C CYS A 61 8.52 8.05 -6.91
N ASP A 62 9.53 7.37 -6.36
CA ASP A 62 10.58 6.70 -7.15
C ASP A 62 10.00 5.59 -8.05
N TYR A 63 9.06 4.80 -7.54
CA TYR A 63 8.37 3.77 -8.33
C TYR A 63 7.64 4.36 -9.54
N PHE A 64 6.91 5.47 -9.35
CA PHE A 64 6.18 6.14 -10.44
C PHE A 64 7.09 6.92 -11.41
N GLU A 65 8.35 7.13 -11.05
CA GLU A 65 9.40 7.56 -11.99
C GLU A 65 10.05 6.41 -12.77
N GLY A 66 9.61 5.17 -12.54
CA GLY A 66 10.13 3.98 -13.20
C GLY A 66 11.41 3.44 -12.57
N LYS A 67 11.77 3.88 -11.36
CA LYS A 67 12.90 3.31 -10.62
C LYS A 67 12.50 1.99 -9.99
N GLN A 68 13.46 1.07 -9.91
CA GLN A 68 13.29 -0.14 -9.13
C GLN A 68 13.35 0.21 -7.64
N VAL A 69 12.31 -0.20 -6.90
CA VAL A 69 12.20 0.02 -5.45
C VAL A 69 11.80 -1.26 -4.75
N ASP A 70 12.07 -1.32 -3.45
CA ASP A 70 11.72 -2.45 -2.58
C ASP A 70 10.74 -2.01 -1.49
N PHE A 71 9.54 -2.58 -1.50
CA PHE A 71 8.50 -2.33 -0.49
C PHE A 71 8.46 -3.41 0.61
N SER A 72 9.28 -4.45 0.54
CA SER A 72 9.21 -5.63 1.43
C SER A 72 9.37 -5.31 2.91
N ARG A 73 10.05 -4.20 3.24
CA ARG A 73 10.31 -3.74 4.62
C ARG A 73 9.28 -2.75 5.14
N MET A 74 8.28 -2.37 4.33
CA MET A 74 7.26 -1.43 4.77
C MET A 74 6.35 -2.09 5.82
N PRO A 75 6.15 -1.45 6.99
CA PRO A 75 5.24 -1.99 8.00
C PRO A 75 3.80 -1.91 7.49
N ILE A 76 3.11 -3.05 7.55
CA ILE A 76 1.68 -3.17 7.24
C ILE A 76 0.97 -3.49 8.54
N ASP A 77 -0.12 -2.76 8.81
CA ASP A 77 -1.06 -3.10 9.86
C ASP A 77 -2.03 -4.17 9.33
N TRP A 78 -1.92 -5.37 9.89
CA TRP A 78 -2.71 -6.53 9.46
C TRP A 78 -4.08 -6.60 10.13
N GLY A 79 -4.39 -5.71 11.07
CA GLY A 79 -5.60 -5.74 11.91
C GLY A 79 -6.90 -5.79 11.12
N GLY A 80 -6.98 -5.04 10.01
CA GLY A 80 -8.17 -4.96 9.15
C GLY A 80 -8.36 -6.13 8.16
N PHE A 81 -7.37 -7.02 8.01
CA PHE A 81 -7.44 -8.12 7.05
C PHE A 81 -7.91 -9.41 7.70
N THR A 82 -8.78 -10.14 7.01
CA THR A 82 -9.17 -11.52 7.39
C THR A 82 -7.97 -12.47 7.32
N PRO A 83 -7.99 -13.61 8.04
CA PRO A 83 -6.90 -14.59 7.97
C PRO A 83 -6.54 -15.01 6.53
N PHE A 84 -7.56 -15.27 5.69
CA PHE A 84 -7.35 -15.61 4.29
C PHE A 84 -6.65 -14.48 3.50
N GLN A 85 -7.10 -13.23 3.67
CA GLN A 85 -6.46 -12.09 3.00
C GLN A 85 -5.00 -11.91 3.45
N ARG A 86 -4.69 -12.12 4.74
CA ARG A 86 -3.32 -12.04 5.26
C ARG A 86 -2.41 -13.08 4.60
N ASP A 87 -2.87 -14.32 4.45
CA ASP A 87 -2.10 -15.39 3.81
C ASP A 87 -1.79 -15.03 2.35
N VAL A 88 -2.81 -14.61 1.59
CA VAL A 88 -2.66 -14.23 0.17
C VAL A 88 -1.75 -13.02 0.00
N LEU A 89 -1.92 -11.96 0.81
CA LEU A 89 -1.11 -10.74 0.72
C LEU A 89 0.35 -10.99 1.09
N ARG A 90 0.62 -11.85 2.08
CA ARG A 90 2.00 -12.26 2.42
C ARG A 90 2.64 -13.06 1.29
N ALA A 91 1.88 -13.92 0.62
CA ALA A 91 2.37 -14.62 -0.57
C ALA A 91 2.70 -13.65 -1.71
N LEU A 92 1.83 -12.65 -1.95
CA LEU A 92 2.07 -11.59 -2.95
C LEU A 92 3.35 -10.78 -2.67
N GLN A 93 3.70 -10.56 -1.40
CA GLN A 93 4.94 -9.84 -1.03
C GLN A 93 6.23 -10.58 -1.41
N MET A 94 6.16 -11.89 -1.69
CA MET A 94 7.33 -12.66 -2.13
C MET A 94 7.65 -12.47 -3.62
N ILE A 95 6.72 -11.89 -4.39
CA ILE A 95 6.90 -11.68 -5.83
C ILE A 95 7.90 -10.54 -6.03
N SER A 96 9.03 -10.87 -6.68
CA SER A 96 10.06 -9.89 -7.00
C SER A 96 9.59 -8.89 -8.06
N TYR A 97 10.13 -7.67 -8.02
CA TYR A 97 9.87 -6.62 -9.00
C TYR A 97 10.01 -7.13 -10.44
N GLY A 98 9.04 -6.82 -11.29
CA GLY A 98 9.03 -7.21 -12.71
C GLY A 98 8.75 -8.70 -12.97
N LYS A 99 8.35 -9.46 -11.95
CA LYS A 99 7.86 -10.84 -12.09
C LYS A 99 6.35 -10.89 -11.93
N THR A 100 5.73 -11.88 -12.56
CA THR A 100 4.30 -12.15 -12.49
C THR A 100 4.11 -13.63 -12.19
N ILE A 101 3.06 -13.95 -11.43
CA ILE A 101 2.62 -15.33 -11.19
C ILE A 101 1.13 -15.44 -11.55
N SER A 102 0.65 -16.65 -11.82
CA SER A 102 -0.78 -16.88 -12.03
C SER A 102 -1.55 -16.91 -10.69
N TYR A 103 -2.87 -16.81 -10.76
CA TYR A 103 -3.71 -17.00 -9.58
C TYR A 103 -3.62 -18.41 -9.00
N ALA A 104 -3.38 -19.42 -9.84
CA ALA A 104 -3.18 -20.80 -9.39
C ALA A 104 -1.86 -20.93 -8.60
N ASP A 105 -0.78 -20.35 -9.11
CA ASP A 105 0.52 -20.33 -8.41
C ASP A 105 0.40 -19.59 -7.07
N LEU A 106 -0.36 -18.49 -7.03
CA LEU A 106 -0.58 -17.73 -5.80
C LEU A 106 -1.38 -18.53 -4.76
N ALA A 107 -2.40 -19.28 -5.19
CA ALA A 107 -3.15 -20.15 -4.30
C ALA A 107 -2.25 -21.24 -3.68
N GLU A 108 -1.43 -21.88 -4.51
CA GLU A 108 -0.45 -22.88 -4.05
C GLU A 108 0.56 -22.27 -3.06
N LEU A 109 1.10 -21.09 -3.35
CA LEU A 109 2.02 -20.37 -2.46
C LEU A 109 1.37 -19.96 -1.13
N ALA A 110 0.07 -19.62 -1.15
CA ALA A 110 -0.70 -19.29 0.05
C ALA A 110 -1.18 -20.53 0.83
N GLY A 111 -0.93 -21.74 0.31
CA GLY A 111 -1.37 -23.01 0.92
C GLY A 111 -2.88 -23.23 0.86
N ARG A 112 -3.52 -22.77 -0.23
CA ARG A 112 -4.98 -22.78 -0.42
C ARG A 112 -5.41 -23.59 -1.63
#